data_AF-A0A0H1B420-F1
#
_entry.id   AF-A0A0H1B420-F1
#
_cell.length_a   1.000
_cell.length_b   1.000
_cell.length_c   1.000
_cell.angle_alpha   90.00
_cell.angle_beta   90.00
_cell.angle_gamma   90.00
#
_symmetry.space_group_name_H-M   'P 1'
#
loop_
_entity.id
_entity.type
_entity.pdbx_description
1 polymer ?
#
loop_
_entity_poly.entity_id
_entity_poly.type
_entity_poly.pdbx_seq_one_letter_code
_entity_poly.pdbx_strand_id
1 'polypeptide(L)'
;MSLHLPIRRTSTTALSNPTRTTFICTQCRHATLLRRPKRPYTFTQLITLSDGSTFTHRTTSPVSVYRSTRDTRNAPMWNPSSEKLRN
;
A
#
# COMPACT_ATOMS: atom_id res chain seq x y z
N MET A 1 50.00 27.39 50.06
CA MET A 1 48.98 28.43 50.27
C MET A 1 47.73 28.01 49.52
N SER A 2 46.80 27.33 50.20
CA SER A 2 45.56 26.83 49.58
C SER A 2 44.39 27.49 50.28
N LEU A 3 43.65 28.32 49.54
CA LEU A 3 42.57 29.17 50.08
C LEU A 3 41.27 28.37 50.11
N HIS A 4 40.77 28.11 51.32
CA HIS A 4 39.42 27.57 51.52
C HIS A 4 38.38 28.68 51.31
N LEU A 5 37.51 28.52 50.32
CA LEU A 5 36.31 29.33 50.13
C LEU A 5 35.11 28.62 50.78
N PRO A 6 34.34 29.26 51.68
CA PRO A 6 33.10 28.69 52.18
C PRO A 6 31.98 28.90 51.15
N ILE A 7 31.42 27.81 50.62
CA ILE A 7 30.21 27.87 49.79
C ILE A 7 28.99 28.03 50.71
N ARG A 8 28.39 29.20 50.60
CA ARG A 8 27.18 29.66 51.30
C ARG A 8 25.97 28.83 50.86
N ARG A 9 25.30 28.17 51.81
CA ARG A 9 23.99 27.53 51.59
C ARG A 9 22.91 28.60 51.39
N THR A 10 22.23 28.59 50.25
CA THR A 10 20.97 29.31 50.06
C THR A 10 19.81 28.36 50.28
N SER A 11 19.10 28.52 51.40
CA SER A 11 17.79 27.93 51.63
C SER A 11 16.74 28.70 50.82
N THR A 12 16.31 28.17 49.68
CA THR A 12 15.12 28.68 48.97
C THR A 12 13.90 27.95 49.49
N THR A 13 13.30 28.48 50.54
CA THR A 13 11.87 28.29 50.82
C THR A 13 11.08 29.17 49.86
N ALA A 14 10.37 28.57 48.92
CA ALA A 14 9.22 29.17 48.26
C ALA A 14 8.23 28.09 47.84
N LEU A 15 7.19 27.97 48.66
CA LEU A 15 5.97 27.24 48.42
C LEU A 15 5.13 28.03 47.39
N SER A 16 4.82 27.42 46.25
CA SER A 16 3.47 27.46 45.66
C SER A 16 3.50 26.63 44.39
N ASN A 17 2.89 25.46 44.49
CA ASN A 17 2.61 24.59 43.35
C ASN A 17 1.54 25.33 42.53
N PRO A 18 1.80 25.83 41.30
CA PRO A 18 0.70 26.26 40.46
C PRO A 18 -0.08 25.00 40.13
N THR A 19 -1.34 24.98 40.55
CA THR A 19 -2.36 24.03 40.11
C THR A 19 -2.13 23.71 38.64
N ARG A 20 -1.68 22.48 38.37
CA ARG A 20 -1.60 21.93 37.01
C ARG A 20 -3.01 22.02 36.45
N THR A 21 -3.25 23.04 35.63
CA THR A 21 -4.41 23.09 34.77
C THR A 21 -4.25 21.94 33.78
N THR A 22 -4.85 20.80 34.09
CA THR A 22 -5.01 19.70 33.15
C THR A 22 -6.07 20.09 32.13
N PHE A 23 -5.84 21.15 31.37
CA PHE A 23 -6.46 21.29 30.07
C PHE A 23 -5.72 20.32 29.16
N ILE A 24 -6.10 19.04 29.25
CA ILE A 24 -5.98 18.14 28.12
C ILE A 24 -7.00 18.66 27.10
N CYS A 25 -6.66 19.76 26.43
CA CYS A 25 -7.29 20.09 25.16
C CYS A 25 -6.81 18.99 24.21
N THR A 26 -7.56 17.90 24.11
CA THR A 26 -7.48 17.02 22.96
C THR A 26 -7.69 17.91 21.76
N GLN A 27 -6.63 18.25 21.04
CA GLN A 27 -6.72 19.06 19.84
C GLN A 27 -7.71 18.37 18.91
N CYS A 28 -8.89 18.96 18.73
CA CYS A 28 -9.90 18.46 17.80
C CYS A 28 -9.31 18.52 16.39
N ARG A 29 -8.81 17.39 15.88
CA ARG A 29 -8.34 17.30 14.51
C ARG A 29 -9.52 16.96 13.62
N HIS A 30 -10.09 17.97 12.95
CA HIS A 30 -11.10 17.81 11.89
C HIS A 30 -10.48 17.24 10.58
N ALA A 31 -9.59 16.25 10.70
CA ALA A 31 -8.97 15.63 9.53
C ALA A 31 -9.94 14.63 8.91
N THR A 32 -10.54 14.99 7.79
CA THR A 32 -11.35 14.07 6.99
C THR A 32 -10.44 13.22 6.11
N LEU A 33 -10.50 11.89 6.25
CA LEU A 33 -9.75 10.98 5.40
C LEU A 33 -10.25 11.07 3.94
N LEU A 34 -9.45 11.68 3.06
CA LEU A 34 -9.69 11.66 1.62
C LEU A 34 -9.14 10.36 1.02
N ARG A 35 -10.03 9.37 0.84
CA ARG A 35 -9.66 8.09 0.22
C ARG A 35 -9.43 8.27 -1.27
N ARG A 36 -8.22 7.95 -1.74
CA ARG A 36 -7.89 7.85 -3.16
C ARG A 36 -7.87 6.37 -3.59
N PRO A 37 -8.34 6.02 -4.80
CA PRO A 37 -8.22 4.66 -5.31
C PRO A 37 -6.74 4.28 -5.50
N LYS A 38 -6.34 3.11 -4.98
CA LYS A 38 -5.01 2.54 -5.26
C LYS A 38 -5.04 1.91 -6.65
N ARG A 39 -4.17 2.38 -7.55
CA ARG A 39 -4.03 1.85 -8.91
C ARG A 39 -2.67 1.18 -9.04
N PRO A 40 -2.59 -0.17 -9.10
CA PRO A 40 -1.32 -0.84 -9.31
C PRO A 40 -0.77 -0.52 -10.71
N TYR A 41 0.55 -0.58 -10.85
CA TYR A 41 1.18 -0.44 -12.15
C TYR A 41 0.71 -1.57 -13.08
N THR A 42 0.45 -1.23 -14.33
CA THR A 42 -0.01 -2.19 -15.34
C THR A 42 0.89 -2.13 -16.57
N PHE A 43 1.23 -3.30 -17.09
CA PHE A 43 1.95 -3.52 -18.32
C PHE A 43 0.97 -3.82 -19.46
N THR A 44 1.40 -3.54 -20.68
CA THR A 44 0.69 -3.97 -21.88
C THR A 44 1.26 -5.31 -22.30
N GLN A 45 0.42 -6.34 -22.32
CA GLN A 45 0.82 -7.70 -22.64
C GLN A 45 0.13 -8.16 -23.91
N LEU A 46 0.92 -8.71 -24.84
CA LEU A 46 0.42 -9.38 -26.03
C LEU A 46 0.08 -10.82 -25.66
N ILE A 47 -1.19 -11.19 -25.81
CA ILE A 47 -1.65 -12.57 -25.64
C ILE A 47 -1.78 -13.20 -27.02
N THR A 48 -1.23 -14.40 -27.17
CA THR A 48 -1.47 -15.30 -28.30
C THR A 48 -2.34 -16.47 -27.83
N LEU A 49 -3.47 -16.67 -28.50
CA LEU A 49 -4.39 -17.77 -28.27
C LEU A 49 -3.99 -19.01 -29.07
N SER A 50 -4.63 -20.14 -28.75
CA SER A 50 -4.34 -21.45 -29.33
C SER A 50 -4.58 -21.55 -30.84
N ASP A 51 -5.45 -20.69 -31.39
CA ASP A 51 -5.69 -20.57 -32.84
C ASP A 51 -4.68 -19.65 -33.54
N GLY A 52 -3.73 -19.06 -32.79
CA GLY A 52 -2.76 -18.11 -33.29
C GLY A 52 -3.25 -16.66 -33.31
N SER A 53 -4.51 -16.40 -32.96
CA SER A 53 -5.01 -15.03 -32.85
C SER A 53 -4.34 -14.29 -31.70
N THR A 54 -4.19 -12.96 -31.85
CA THR A 54 -3.46 -12.14 -30.89
C THR A 54 -4.25 -10.92 -30.46
N PHE A 55 -4.18 -10.57 -29.17
CA PHE A 55 -4.74 -9.33 -28.66
C PHE A 55 -3.84 -8.72 -27.58
N THR A 56 -4.02 -7.42 -27.32
CA THR A 56 -3.30 -6.70 -26.27
C THR A 56 -4.22 -6.45 -25.08
N HIS A 57 -3.74 -6.63 -23.86
CA HIS A 57 -4.49 -6.28 -22.65
C HIS A 57 -3.57 -5.71 -21.57
N ARG A 58 -4.18 -5.03 -20.59
CA ARG A 58 -3.49 -4.46 -19.44
C ARG A 58 -3.47 -5.49 -18.30
N THR A 59 -2.27 -5.85 -17.86
CA THR A 59 -2.02 -6.82 -16.77
C THR A 59 -1.10 -6.21 -15.72
N THR A 60 -1.04 -6.78 -14.52
CA THR A 60 -0.01 -6.44 -13.52
C THR A 60 1.24 -7.30 -13.64
N SER A 61 1.20 -8.36 -14.46
CA SER A 61 2.36 -9.21 -14.73
C SER A 61 3.40 -8.48 -15.58
N PRO A 62 4.71 -8.59 -15.27
CA PRO A 62 5.77 -7.94 -16.05
C PRO A 62 6.06 -8.64 -17.40
N VAL A 63 5.36 -9.73 -17.72
CA VAL A 63 5.60 -10.51 -18.94
C VAL A 63 5.02 -9.80 -20.17
N SER A 64 5.84 -9.58 -21.20
CA SER A 64 5.45 -8.87 -22.42
C SER A 64 4.58 -9.70 -23.38
N VAL A 65 4.87 -11.00 -23.51
CA VAL A 65 4.17 -11.93 -24.41
C VAL A 65 3.72 -13.16 -23.63
N TYR A 66 2.44 -13.49 -23.73
CA TYR A 66 1.87 -14.70 -23.13
C TYR A 66 1.23 -15.58 -24.19
N ARG A 67 1.61 -16.87 -24.20
CA ARG A 67 1.02 -17.89 -25.06
C ARG A 67 0.11 -18.78 -24.24
N SER A 68 -1.18 -18.78 -24.55
CA SER A 68 -2.13 -19.68 -23.91
C SER A 68 -2.09 -21.04 -24.59
N THR A 69 -2.01 -22.10 -23.78
CA THR A 69 -2.09 -23.49 -24.25
C THR A 69 -3.49 -24.07 -24.08
N ARG A 70 -4.32 -23.51 -23.19
CA ARG A 70 -5.73 -23.84 -23.00
C ARG A 70 -6.55 -22.56 -22.86
N ASP A 71 -7.50 -22.37 -23.75
CA ASP A 71 -8.34 -21.20 -23.84
C ASP A 71 -9.72 -21.53 -24.44
N THR A 72 -10.52 -20.51 -24.69
CA THR A 72 -11.86 -20.69 -25.26
C THR A 72 -11.86 -21.18 -26.70
N ARG A 73 -10.75 -21.11 -27.43
CA ARG A 73 -10.64 -21.56 -28.83
C ARG A 73 -10.35 -23.05 -28.95
N ASN A 74 -9.77 -23.66 -27.92
CA ASN A 74 -9.51 -25.10 -27.88
C ASN A 74 -10.32 -25.88 -26.82
N ALA A 75 -11.25 -25.20 -26.13
CA ALA A 75 -12.19 -25.86 -25.24
C ALA A 75 -13.39 -26.45 -26.01
N PRO A 76 -13.75 -27.74 -25.82
CA PRO A 76 -14.88 -28.37 -26.51
C PRO A 76 -16.23 -27.73 -26.14
N MET A 77 -16.37 -27.25 -24.90
CA MET A 77 -17.56 -26.54 -24.44
C MET A 77 -17.85 -25.27 -25.24
N TRP A 78 -16.81 -24.54 -25.66
CA TRP A 78 -16.94 -23.30 -26.42
C TRP A 78 -16.91 -23.51 -27.93
N ASN A 79 -16.53 -24.70 -28.40
CA ASN A 79 -16.47 -25.05 -29.82
C ASN A 79 -17.13 -26.42 -30.07
N PRO A 80 -18.44 -26.56 -29.79
CA PRO A 80 -19.13 -27.86 -29.82
C PRO A 80 -19.20 -28.49 -31.21
N SER A 81 -19.09 -27.69 -32.27
CA SER A 81 -19.07 -28.15 -33.67
C SER A 81 -17.69 -28.65 -34.12
N SER A 82 -16.64 -28.43 -33.33
CA SER A 82 -15.28 -28.82 -33.71
C SER A 82 -15.07 -30.32 -33.51
N GLU A 83 -14.99 -31.07 -34.60
CA GLU A 83 -14.78 -32.52 -34.56
C GLU A 83 -13.43 -32.90 -33.93
N LYS A 84 -12.39 -32.08 -34.16
CA LYS A 84 -11.04 -32.27 -33.58
C LYS A 84 -11.01 -32.22 -32.04
N LEU A 85 -12.01 -31.60 -31.41
CA LEU A 85 -12.09 -31.43 -29.97
C LEU A 85 -13.06 -32.43 -29.30
N ARG A 86 -13.66 -33.34 -30.08
CA ARG A 86 -14.46 -34.44 -29.55
C ARG A 86 -13.50 -35.55 -29.11
N ASN A 87 -13.59 -35.93 -27.82
CA ASN A 87 -12.79 -36.99 -27.22
C ASN A 87 -13.06 -38.35 -27.86
#